data_AF-A0A9E0HNY3-F1
#
_entry.id   AF-A0A9E0HNY3-F1
#
_cell.length_a   1.000
_cell.length_b   1.000
_cell.length_c   1.000
_cell.angle_alpha   90.00
_cell.angle_beta   90.00
_cell.angle_gamma   90.00
#
_symmetry.space_group_name_H-M   'P 1'
#
loop_
_entity.id
_entity.type
_entity.pdbx_description
1 polymer ?
#
loop_
_entity_poly.entity_id
_entity_poly.type
_entity_poly.pdbx_seq_one_letter_code
_entity_poly.pdbx_strand_id
1 'polypeptide(L)'
;MSPAFNQYLGKAGHLRAMSDFLIRGWNVAIPEVDVGDDIFVVKDDQGLLRRVQVKTATARTTQNGRAFAATYSLRKDQLMNQGEILIHYVFMVWREGSKAWTRPIIIRQDHLLDQVTTKKLRRLKAAKLTIKLIFGKAGEVKFAKQSWHKHVEDFRDFPIIDH
;
A
#
# COMPACT_ATOMS: atom_id res chain seq x y z
N MET A 1 15.17 -2.66 15.39
CA MET A 1 15.50 -2.75 13.95
C MET A 1 16.41 -1.60 13.58
N SER A 2 17.51 -1.90 12.88
CA SER A 2 18.44 -0.88 12.38
C SER A 2 17.85 -0.15 11.16
N PRO A 3 18.37 1.05 10.80
CA PRO A 3 18.01 1.72 9.55
C PRO A 3 18.22 0.85 8.31
N ALA A 4 19.29 0.05 8.27
CA ALA A 4 19.57 -0.88 7.19
C ALA A 4 18.47 -1.94 7.03
N PHE A 5 18.00 -2.52 8.14
CA PHE A 5 16.91 -3.52 8.09
C PHE A 5 15.62 -2.94 7.46
N ASN A 6 15.31 -1.67 7.69
CA ASN A 6 14.13 -1.04 7.08
C ASN A 6 14.23 -0.97 5.55
N GLN A 7 15.44 -0.85 4.98
CA GLN A 7 15.64 -0.87 3.53
C GLN A 7 15.39 -2.28 2.96
N TYR A 8 15.94 -3.32 3.60
CA TYR A 8 15.68 -4.72 3.23
C TYR A 8 14.20 -5.05 3.33
N LEU A 9 13.54 -4.63 4.41
CA LEU A 9 12.11 -4.84 4.59
C LEU A 9 11.29 -4.10 3.51
N GLY A 10 11.67 -2.87 3.18
CA GLY A 10 11.09 -2.11 2.07
C GLY A 10 11.14 -2.89 0.77
N LYS A 11 12.33 -3.34 0.37
CA LYS A 11 12.56 -4.14 -0.84
C LYS A 11 11.83 -5.49 -0.82
N ALA A 12 11.81 -6.17 0.32
CA ALA A 12 11.07 -7.42 0.48
C ALA A 12 9.56 -7.22 0.26
N GLY A 13 9.00 -6.12 0.77
CA GLY A 13 7.60 -5.75 0.52
C GLY A 13 7.34 -5.44 -0.96
N HIS A 14 8.27 -4.75 -1.63
CA HIS A 14 8.20 -4.51 -3.08
C HIS A 14 8.14 -5.82 -3.87
N LEU A 15 9.09 -6.72 -3.65
CA LEU A 15 9.16 -8.01 -4.34
C LEU A 15 7.94 -8.88 -4.07
N ARG A 16 7.41 -8.84 -2.84
CA ARG A 16 6.17 -9.54 -2.49
C ARG A 16 4.98 -9.01 -3.29
N ALA A 17 4.84 -7.69 -3.43
CA ALA A 17 3.78 -7.07 -4.21
C ALA A 17 3.93 -7.39 -5.71
N MET A 18 5.15 -7.32 -6.26
CA MET A 18 5.42 -7.73 -7.63
C MET A 18 4.99 -9.18 -7.89
N SER A 19 5.30 -10.10 -6.97
CA SER A 19 4.87 -11.49 -7.07
C SER A 19 3.34 -11.64 -7.11
N ASP A 20 2.58 -10.82 -6.38
CA ASP A 20 1.11 -10.84 -6.46
C ASP A 20 0.61 -10.44 -7.85
N PHE A 21 1.23 -9.43 -8.47
CA PHE A 21 0.85 -8.99 -9.81
C PHE A 21 1.27 -10.00 -10.90
N LEU A 22 2.47 -10.58 -10.79
CA LEU A 22 2.98 -11.58 -11.73
C LEU A 22 2.12 -12.84 -11.75
N ILE A 23 1.70 -13.36 -10.60
CA ILE A 23 0.81 -14.53 -10.52
C ILE A 23 -0.56 -14.24 -11.15
N ARG A 24 -0.98 -12.96 -11.21
CA ARG A 24 -2.21 -12.52 -11.89
C ARG A 24 -2.01 -12.30 -13.40
N GLY A 25 -0.84 -12.60 -13.93
CA GLY A 25 -0.53 -12.45 -15.36
C GLY A 25 -0.17 -11.03 -15.79
N TRP A 26 0.10 -10.11 -14.86
CA TRP A 26 0.54 -8.76 -15.21
C TRP A 26 2.06 -8.69 -15.33
N ASN A 27 2.55 -7.96 -16.34
CA ASN A 27 3.96 -7.65 -16.43
C ASN A 27 4.32 -6.53 -15.46
N VAL A 28 5.42 -6.72 -14.74
CA VAL A 28 5.82 -5.82 -13.65
C VAL A 28 7.24 -5.35 -13.88
N ALA A 29 7.43 -4.03 -13.91
CA ALA A 29 8.72 -3.40 -14.12
C ALA A 29 9.06 -2.43 -12.97
N ILE A 30 10.33 -2.38 -12.59
CA ILE A 30 10.87 -1.35 -11.70
C ILE A 30 11.60 -0.33 -12.59
N PRO A 31 11.28 0.97 -12.51
CA PRO A 31 12.03 1.98 -13.26
C PRO A 31 13.47 2.07 -12.75
N GLU A 32 14.42 2.15 -13.67
CA GLU A 32 15.84 2.30 -13.34
C GLU A 32 16.15 3.66 -12.70
N VAL A 33 15.43 4.71 -13.13
CA VAL A 33 15.52 6.07 -12.58
C VAL A 33 14.35 6.32 -11.63
N ASP A 34 14.62 6.29 -10.33
CA ASP A 34 13.62 6.52 -9.27
C ASP A 34 13.33 8.02 -9.10
N VAL A 35 12.24 8.48 -9.73
CA VAL A 35 11.67 9.83 -9.50
C VAL A 35 10.40 9.76 -8.62
N GLY A 36 10.20 8.66 -7.90
CA GLY A 36 9.16 8.53 -6.88
C GLY A 36 8.04 7.54 -7.17
N ASP A 37 8.11 6.74 -8.24
CA ASP A 37 7.23 5.59 -8.48
C ASP A 37 8.00 4.29 -8.21
N ASP A 38 7.40 3.38 -7.44
CA ASP A 38 8.10 2.14 -7.07
C ASP A 38 8.01 1.08 -8.18
N ILE A 39 6.84 0.94 -8.83
CA ILE A 39 6.54 -0.15 -9.76
C ILE A 39 5.58 0.33 -10.87
N PHE A 40 5.84 -0.10 -12.10
CA PHE A 40 4.87 -0.08 -13.20
C PHE A 40 4.31 -1.48 -13.43
N VAL A 41 2.99 -1.57 -13.63
CA VAL A 41 2.29 -2.81 -13.95
C VAL A 41 1.60 -2.63 -15.30
N VAL A 42 1.92 -3.49 -16.26
CA VAL A 42 1.50 -3.41 -17.65
C VAL A 42 0.67 -4.65 -18.00
N LYS A 43 -0.47 -4.41 -18.65
CA LYS A 43 -1.22 -5.45 -19.34
C LYS A 43 -0.93 -5.31 -20.84
N ASP A 44 -0.13 -6.24 -21.37
CA ASP A 44 0.50 -6.14 -22.68
C ASP A 44 -0.48 -6.12 -23.86
N ASP A 45 -1.57 -6.90 -23.79
CA ASP A 45 -2.56 -7.01 -24.87
C ASP A 45 -3.35 -5.71 -25.13
N GLN A 46 -3.40 -4.80 -24.15
CA GLN A 46 -4.22 -3.60 -24.17
C GLN A 46 -3.43 -2.31 -23.97
N GLY A 47 -2.10 -2.39 -23.81
CA GLY A 47 -1.25 -1.23 -23.52
C GLY A 47 -1.61 -0.51 -22.22
N LEU A 48 -2.28 -1.19 -21.29
CA LEU A 48 -2.76 -0.58 -20.05
C LEU A 48 -1.62 -0.49 -19.04
N LEU A 49 -1.15 0.72 -18.79
CA LEU A 49 -0.13 1.04 -17.81
C LEU A 49 -0.79 1.48 -16.49
N ARG A 50 -0.38 0.87 -15.38
CA ARG A 50 -0.75 1.29 -14.02
C ARG A 50 0.49 1.58 -13.18
N ARG A 51 0.39 2.61 -12.34
CA ARG A 51 1.44 3.03 -11.40
C ARG A 51 1.15 2.45 -10.02
N VAL A 52 2.13 1.81 -9.41
CA VAL A 52 1.98 1.21 -8.08
C VAL A 52 3.05 1.76 -7.14
N GLN A 53 2.62 2.23 -5.96
CA GLN A 53 3.51 2.60 -4.87
C GLN A 53 3.33 1.61 -3.72
N VAL A 54 4.41 0.94 -3.32
CA VAL A 54 4.39 -0.03 -2.24
C VAL A 54 4.98 0.60 -0.98
N LYS A 55 4.20 0.61 0.09
CA LYS A 55 4.64 1.08 1.41
C LYS A 55 4.65 -0.09 2.39
N THR A 56 5.80 -0.27 3.03
CA THR A 56 6.01 -1.39 3.96
C THR A 56 6.16 -0.90 5.39
N ALA A 57 5.58 -1.64 6.34
CA ALA A 57 5.76 -1.38 7.76
C ALA A 57 5.84 -2.70 8.56
N THR A 58 6.46 -2.65 9.74
CA THR A 58 6.38 -3.75 10.71
C THR A 58 5.19 -3.56 11.64
N ALA A 59 4.46 -4.63 11.91
CA ALA A 59 3.36 -4.65 12.86
C ALA A 59 3.85 -4.32 14.28
N ARG A 60 3.12 -3.44 14.97
CA ARG A 60 3.28 -3.19 16.40
C ARG A 60 2.01 -3.62 17.13
N THR A 61 2.13 -4.58 18.03
CA THR A 61 1.01 -5.05 18.85
C THR A 61 0.43 -3.90 19.69
N THR A 62 -0.90 -3.83 19.80
CA THR A 62 -1.58 -2.83 20.64
C THR A 62 -1.44 -3.19 22.13
N GLN A 63 -1.63 -2.21 23.02
CA GLN A 63 -1.46 -2.39 24.48
C GLN A 63 -2.26 -3.56 25.07
N ASN A 64 -3.41 -3.90 24.48
CA ASN A 64 -4.26 -5.01 24.94
C ASN A 64 -3.96 -6.36 24.26
N GLY A 65 -2.92 -6.47 23.42
CA GLY A 65 -2.50 -7.71 22.76
C GLY A 65 -3.44 -8.26 21.68
N ARG A 66 -4.62 -7.66 21.50
CA ARG A 66 -5.70 -8.19 20.64
C ARG A 66 -5.67 -7.70 19.20
N ALA A 67 -4.86 -6.69 18.91
CA ALA A 67 -4.74 -6.05 17.61
C ALA A 67 -3.27 -5.69 17.34
N PHE A 68 -2.97 -5.33 16.10
CA PHE A 68 -1.70 -4.73 15.75
C PHE A 68 -1.90 -3.51 14.87
N ALA A 69 -0.92 -2.62 14.83
CA ALA A 69 -0.95 -1.42 14.01
C ALA A 69 0.28 -1.35 13.11
N ALA A 70 0.08 -0.75 11.94
CA ALA A 70 1.13 -0.41 11.00
C ALA A 70 1.03 1.08 10.66
N THR A 71 2.17 1.77 10.64
CA THR A 71 2.23 3.21 10.39
C THR A 71 3.09 3.48 9.18
N TYR A 72 2.55 4.27 8.25
CA TYR A 72 3.18 4.64 6.99
C TYR A 72 3.31 6.15 6.89
N SER A 73 4.33 6.60 6.16
CA SER A 73 4.49 8.00 5.79
C SER A 73 4.35 8.12 4.28
N LEU A 74 3.45 9.01 3.85
CA LEU A 74 3.24 9.36 2.46
C LEU A 74 3.62 10.82 2.27
N ARG A 75 4.22 11.17 1.13
CA ARG A 75 4.40 12.58 0.80
C ARG A 75 3.06 13.16 0.35
N LYS A 76 2.71 14.33 0.88
CA LYS A 76 1.44 14.97 0.60
C LYS A 76 1.34 15.40 -0.86
N ASP A 77 2.42 15.94 -1.42
CA ASP A 77 2.48 16.36 -2.82
C ASP A 77 2.20 15.19 -3.78
N GLN A 78 2.77 14.01 -3.55
CA GLN A 78 2.49 12.82 -4.34
C GLN A 78 1.02 12.41 -4.26
N LEU A 79 0.41 12.46 -3.06
CA LEU A 79 -1.00 12.11 -2.92
C LEU A 79 -1.92 13.12 -3.62
N MET A 80 -1.61 14.42 -3.51
CA MET A 80 -2.42 15.51 -4.07
C MET A 80 -2.23 15.67 -5.59
N ASN A 81 -1.05 15.36 -6.12
CA ASN A 81 -0.74 15.50 -7.53
C ASN A 81 -1.23 14.28 -8.30
N GLN A 82 -2.50 14.33 -8.71
CA GLN A 82 -3.13 13.30 -9.55
C GLN A 82 -2.74 13.55 -11.01
N GLY A 83 -1.89 12.68 -11.55
CA GLY A 83 -1.60 12.66 -12.98
C GLY A 83 -2.69 11.92 -13.78
N GLU A 84 -2.49 11.80 -15.09
CA GLU A 84 -3.38 11.05 -15.98
C GLU A 84 -3.53 9.57 -15.55
N ILE A 85 -2.43 8.97 -15.11
CA ILE A 85 -2.40 7.62 -14.53
C ILE A 85 -2.31 7.75 -13.01
N LEU A 86 -3.41 7.39 -12.34
CA LEU A 86 -3.50 7.37 -10.88
C LEU A 86 -2.63 6.28 -10.28
N ILE A 87 -2.09 6.55 -9.10
CA ILE A 87 -1.27 5.61 -8.33
C ILE A 87 -2.16 4.64 -7.54
N HIS A 88 -1.83 3.36 -7.54
CA HIS A 88 -2.33 2.38 -6.59
C HIS A 88 -1.36 2.23 -5.43
N TYR A 89 -1.79 2.60 -4.23
CA TYR A 89 -1.01 2.37 -3.01
C TYR A 89 -1.24 0.94 -2.51
N VAL A 90 -0.15 0.21 -2.32
CA VAL A 90 -0.13 -1.13 -1.73
C VAL A 90 0.56 -1.07 -0.36
N PHE A 91 -0.21 -1.22 0.70
CA PHE A 91 0.31 -1.23 2.06
C PHE A 91 0.59 -2.66 2.53
N MET A 92 1.87 -2.95 2.76
CA MET A 92 2.37 -4.25 3.19
C MET A 92 2.75 -4.21 4.67
N VAL A 93 2.26 -5.19 5.44
CA VAL A 93 2.63 -5.34 6.85
C VAL A 93 3.40 -6.62 7.08
N TRP A 94 4.60 -6.49 7.62
CA TRP A 94 5.38 -7.61 8.13
C TRP A 94 5.07 -7.87 9.60
N ARG A 95 4.70 -9.11 9.93
CA ARG A 95 4.50 -9.57 11.30
C ARG A 95 5.72 -10.35 11.76
N GLU A 96 6.62 -9.67 12.48
CA GLU A 96 7.87 -10.25 12.97
C GLU A 96 7.64 -11.52 13.82
N GLY A 97 6.67 -11.48 14.75
CA GLY A 97 6.38 -12.62 15.62
C GLY A 97 5.91 -13.89 14.90
N SER A 98 5.19 -13.75 13.78
CA SER A 98 4.74 -14.89 12.97
C SER A 98 5.58 -15.11 11.71
N LYS A 99 6.62 -14.30 11.50
CA LYS A 99 7.45 -14.28 10.28
C LYS A 99 6.63 -14.34 8.98
N ALA A 100 5.57 -13.54 8.91
CA ALA A 100 4.64 -13.59 7.79
C ALA A 100 4.15 -12.19 7.37
N TRP A 101 3.83 -12.06 6.09
CA TRP A 101 3.11 -10.91 5.55
C TRP A 101 1.62 -10.99 5.90
N THR A 102 0.99 -9.84 6.12
CA THR A 102 -0.47 -9.75 6.06
C THR A 102 -0.95 -9.72 4.63
N ARG A 103 -2.26 -9.93 4.44
CA ARG A 103 -2.95 -9.58 3.19
C ARG A 103 -2.67 -8.11 2.85
N PRO A 104 -2.36 -7.76 1.59
CA PRO A 104 -2.08 -6.38 1.19
C PRO A 104 -3.34 -5.52 1.30
N ILE A 105 -3.16 -4.23 1.61
CA ILE A 105 -4.23 -3.23 1.48
C ILE A 105 -3.97 -2.42 0.21
N ILE A 106 -4.89 -2.45 -0.73
CA ILE A 106 -4.77 -1.82 -2.04
C ILE A 106 -5.82 -0.72 -2.15
N ILE A 107 -5.38 0.50 -2.44
CA ILE A 107 -6.26 1.65 -2.59
C ILE A 107 -5.73 2.61 -3.65
N ARG A 108 -6.62 3.04 -4.54
CA ARG A 108 -6.30 4.03 -5.57
C ARG A 108 -6.14 5.43 -4.98
N GLN A 109 -5.29 6.23 -5.58
CA GLN A 109 -4.87 7.55 -5.11
C GLN A 109 -6.04 8.49 -4.81
N ASP A 110 -7.02 8.57 -5.70
CA ASP A 110 -8.24 9.37 -5.56
C ASP A 110 -9.08 8.94 -4.35
N HIS A 111 -9.29 7.64 -4.18
CA HIS A 111 -10.02 7.10 -3.03
C HIS A 111 -9.28 7.36 -1.71
N LEU A 112 -7.95 7.21 -1.72
CA LEU A 112 -7.13 7.54 -0.55
C LEU A 112 -7.21 9.03 -0.23
N LEU A 113 -7.14 9.89 -1.24
CA LEU A 113 -7.25 11.34 -1.11
C LEU A 113 -8.60 11.73 -0.49
N ASP A 114 -9.71 11.15 -0.96
CA ASP A 114 -11.05 11.36 -0.42
C ASP A 114 -11.14 10.97 1.06
N GLN A 115 -10.57 9.81 1.42
CA GLN A 115 -10.56 9.31 2.80
C GLN A 115 -9.80 10.24 3.76
N VAL A 116 -8.73 10.90 3.28
CA VAL A 116 -7.88 11.75 4.13
C VAL A 116 -8.35 13.21 4.14
N THR A 117 -9.11 13.64 3.13
CA THR A 117 -9.65 15.01 3.03
C THR A 117 -11.03 15.17 3.67
N THR A 118 -11.82 14.09 3.81
CA THR A 118 -13.13 14.15 4.48
C THR A 118 -13.02 14.69 5.91
N LYS A 119 -14.07 15.40 6.36
CA LYS A 119 -14.12 16.41 7.47
C LYS A 119 -13.47 16.05 8.83
N LYS A 120 -13.00 14.82 9.07
CA LYS A 120 -12.40 14.36 10.34
C LYS A 120 -10.86 14.26 10.33
N LEU A 121 -10.17 14.41 9.20
CA LEU A 121 -8.70 14.30 9.07
C LEU A 121 -8.02 15.59 8.55
N ARG A 122 -8.61 16.76 8.82
CA ARG A 122 -8.19 18.13 8.40
C ARG A 122 -6.76 18.59 8.78
N ARG A 123 -5.81 17.69 9.06
CA ARG A 123 -4.37 17.99 9.24
C ARG A 123 -3.57 17.67 7.98
N LEU A 124 -3.92 18.29 6.86
CA LEU A 124 -3.07 18.29 5.65
C LEU A 124 -2.03 19.42 5.68
N LYS A 125 -1.70 20.03 6.83
CA LYS A 125 -0.70 21.11 6.89
C LYS A 125 0.75 20.61 6.77
N ALA A 126 1.02 19.35 7.12
CA ALA A 126 2.36 18.79 7.04
C ALA A 126 2.69 18.31 5.62
N ALA A 127 3.96 18.42 5.22
CA ALA A 127 4.48 17.89 3.96
C ALA A 127 4.37 16.35 3.86
N LYS A 128 4.24 15.67 5.00
CA LYS A 128 4.04 14.23 5.09
C LYS A 128 2.73 13.91 5.78
N LEU A 129 1.99 12.97 5.20
CA LEU A 129 0.79 12.37 5.78
C LEU A 129 1.16 11.06 6.47
N THR A 130 0.71 10.88 7.70
CA THR A 130 0.88 9.63 8.44
C THR A 130 -0.41 8.80 8.36
N ILE A 131 -0.32 7.62 7.75
CA ILE A 131 -1.41 6.65 7.69
C ILE A 131 -1.16 5.58 8.77
N LYS A 132 -2.06 5.46 9.73
CA LYS A 132 -2.02 4.40 10.75
C LYS A 132 -3.17 3.43 10.52
N LEU A 133 -2.84 2.22 10.08
CA LEU A 133 -3.79 1.12 9.93
C LEU A 133 -3.80 0.29 11.21
N ILE A 134 -5.00 -0.07 11.67
CA ILE A 134 -5.22 -0.93 12.84
C ILE A 134 -5.88 -2.21 12.35
N PHE A 135 -5.27 -3.35 12.68
CA PHE A 135 -5.69 -4.68 12.30
C PHE A 135 -6.28 -5.37 13.53
N GLY A 136 -7.58 -5.62 13.48
CA GLY A 136 -8.35 -6.26 14.55
C GLY A 136 -8.46 -7.77 14.37
N LYS A 137 -9.46 -8.37 15.03
CA LYS A 137 -9.79 -9.78 14.87
C LYS A 137 -10.39 -10.04 13.48
N ALA A 138 -10.31 -11.29 13.01
CA ALA A 138 -10.96 -11.78 11.80
C ALA A 138 -10.69 -10.95 10.51
N GLY A 139 -9.51 -10.34 10.39
CA GLY A 139 -9.13 -9.56 9.20
C GLY A 139 -9.79 -8.17 9.12
N GLU A 140 -10.34 -7.65 10.22
CA GLU A 140 -10.79 -6.27 10.28
C GLU A 140 -9.60 -5.32 10.12
N VAL A 141 -9.74 -4.33 9.25
CA VAL A 141 -8.75 -3.25 9.05
C VAL A 141 -9.45 -1.92 9.22
N LYS A 142 -8.86 -1.03 10.02
CA LYS A 142 -9.39 0.31 10.30
C LYS A 142 -8.36 1.39 10.02
N PHE A 143 -8.82 2.49 9.46
CA PHE A 143 -8.10 3.75 9.36
C PHE A 143 -8.99 4.87 9.88
N ALA A 144 -8.49 5.70 10.80
CA ALA A 144 -9.25 6.81 11.38
C ALA A 144 -10.68 6.45 11.87
N LYS A 145 -10.82 5.27 12.49
CA LYS A 145 -12.09 4.66 12.96
C LYS A 145 -13.05 4.21 11.85
N GLN A 146 -12.70 4.35 10.57
CA GLN A 146 -13.47 3.84 9.44
C GLN A 146 -12.97 2.44 9.05
N SER A 147 -13.90 1.58 8.63
CA SER A 147 -13.55 0.26 8.10
C SER A 147 -12.89 0.39 6.74
N TRP A 148 -11.75 -0.27 6.59
CA TRP A 148 -10.96 -0.38 5.37
C TRP A 148 -10.94 -1.81 4.82
N HIS A 149 -11.84 -2.67 5.32
CA HIS A 149 -11.91 -4.07 4.90
C HIS A 149 -12.09 -4.24 3.38
N LYS A 150 -12.84 -3.34 2.72
CA LYS A 150 -13.03 -3.34 1.26
C LYS A 150 -11.74 -3.16 0.43
N HIS A 151 -10.66 -2.71 1.07
CA HIS A 151 -9.35 -2.50 0.45
C HIS A 151 -8.39 -3.67 0.68
N VAL A 152 -8.77 -4.66 1.49
CA VAL A 152 -7.97 -5.86 1.71
C VAL A 152 -8.00 -6.71 0.44
N GLU A 153 -6.82 -6.94 -0.16
CA GLU A 153 -6.68 -7.65 -1.44
C GLU A 153 -7.59 -7.12 -2.55
N ASP A 154 -7.77 -5.80 -2.59
CA ASP A 154 -8.59 -5.12 -3.58
C ASP A 154 -7.87 -5.04 -4.94
N PHE A 155 -7.77 -6.19 -5.61
CA PHE A 155 -7.20 -6.33 -6.95
C PHE A 155 -8.23 -6.11 -8.07
N ARG A 156 -9.33 -5.38 -7.82
CA ARG A 156 -10.37 -5.17 -8.86
C ARG A 156 -9.84 -4.50 -10.12
N ASP A 157 -8.86 -3.61 -9.98
CA ASP A 157 -8.17 -2.95 -11.10
C ASP A 157 -7.07 -3.84 -11.73
N PHE A 158 -6.79 -4.99 -11.12
CA PHE A 158 -5.78 -5.98 -11.52
C PHE A 158 -6.41 -7.40 -11.61
N PRO A 159 -7.40 -7.61 -12.50
CA PRO A 159 -7.97 -8.93 -12.74
C PRO A 159 -6.89 -9.95 -13.12
N ILE A 160 -7.21 -11.23 -12.90
CA ILE A 160 -6.40 -12.33 -13.42
C ILE A 160 -6.49 -12.27 -14.95
N ILE A 161 -5.34 -12.35 -15.61
CA ILE A 161 -5.22 -12.40 -17.07
C ILE A 161 -4.90 -13.86 -17.42
N ASP A 162 -5.80 -14.48 -18.17
CA ASP A 162 -5.53 -15.77 -18.80
C ASP A 162 -4.62 -15.53 -20.00
N HIS A 163 -3.48 -16.21 -20.02
CA HIS A 163 -2.51 -16.22 -21.13
C HIS A 163 -2.68 -17.49 -21.95
#